data_AF-A0A368VMU8-F1
#
_entry.id   AF-A0A368VMU8-F1
#
_cell.length_a   1.000
_cell.length_b   1.000
_cell.length_c   1.000
_cell.angle_alpha   90.00
_cell.angle_beta   90.00
_cell.angle_gamma   90.00
#
_symmetry.space_group_name_H-M   'P 1'
#
loop_
_entity.id
_entity.type
_entity.pdbx_description
1 polymer ?
#
loop_
_entity_poly.entity_id
_entity_poly.type
_entity_poly.pdbx_seq_one_letter_code
_entity_poly.pdbx_strand_id
1 'polypeptide(L)'
;MASTDASALHYWHPIPADGRRHAFRGGRRWDGRASATTVCGAEVAMAAVSEMDWIYRPTCGYCWQRLIDEQRERDRAAGRG
;
A
#
# COMPACT_ATOMS: atom_id res chain seq x y z
N MET A 1 12.66 17.13 -15.84
CA MET A 1 12.63 16.01 -14.88
C MET A 1 11.17 15.80 -14.51
N ALA A 2 10.55 14.71 -14.96
CA ALA A 2 9.16 14.42 -14.63
C ALA A 2 9.04 14.30 -13.11
N SER A 3 8.23 15.15 -12.48
CA SER A 3 7.82 14.91 -11.11
C SER A 3 6.93 13.68 -11.15
N THR A 4 7.51 12.53 -10.84
CA THR A 4 6.74 11.34 -10.49
C THR A 4 5.97 11.74 -9.25
N ASP A 5 4.67 11.96 -9.42
CA ASP A 5 3.76 12.21 -8.31
C ASP A 5 3.92 11.06 -7.31
N ALA A 6 4.66 11.30 -6.23
CA ALA A 6 4.99 10.29 -5.24
C ALA A 6 3.74 9.72 -4.56
N SER A 7 2.59 10.41 -4.68
CA SER A 7 1.29 9.93 -4.22
C SER A 7 0.71 8.80 -5.08
N ALA A 8 1.18 8.65 -6.33
CA ALA A 8 0.85 7.54 -7.23
C ALA A 8 1.52 6.22 -6.82
N LEU A 9 2.71 6.33 -6.22
CA LEU A 9 3.49 5.18 -5.83
C LEU A 9 2.96 4.61 -4.53
N HIS A 10 2.83 3.29 -4.49
CA HIS A 10 2.47 2.54 -3.31
C HIS A 10 3.33 1.29 -3.22
N TYR A 11 3.42 0.77 -2.01
CA TYR A 11 4.02 -0.53 -1.77
C TYR A 11 3.16 -1.31 -0.79
N TRP A 12 3.25 -2.63 -0.87
CA TRP A 12 2.55 -3.52 0.04
C TRP A 12 3.48 -3.92 1.19
N HIS A 13 2.94 -4.17 2.39
CA HIS A 13 3.71 -4.70 3.51
C HIS A 13 2.81 -5.56 4.42
N PRO A 14 3.21 -6.79 4.78
CA PRO A 14 2.51 -7.60 5.76
C PRO A 14 2.58 -7.00 7.17
N ILE A 15 1.49 -7.06 7.92
CA ILE A 15 1.39 -6.56 9.29
C ILE A 15 1.12 -7.75 10.22
N PRO A 16 2.08 -8.15 11.07
CA PRO A 16 1.90 -9.32 11.94
C PRO A 16 0.73 -9.23 12.88
N ALA A 17 0.47 -8.03 13.41
CA ALA A 17 -0.56 -7.82 14.42
C ALA A 17 -1.98 -8.13 13.92
N ASP A 18 -2.27 -7.92 12.63
CA ASP A 18 -3.61 -8.15 12.06
C ASP A 18 -3.65 -9.24 10.98
N GLY A 19 -2.49 -9.85 10.69
CA GLY A 19 -2.36 -10.96 9.75
C GLY A 19 -2.65 -10.59 8.29
N ARG A 20 -2.64 -9.30 7.92
CA ARG A 20 -2.96 -8.85 6.56
C ARG A 20 -1.79 -8.12 5.92
N ARG A 21 -1.80 -8.05 4.59
CA ARG A 21 -0.91 -7.21 3.82
C ARG A 21 -1.62 -5.93 3.42
N HIS A 22 -1.14 -4.80 3.94
CA HIS A 22 -1.68 -3.47 3.65
C HIS A 22 -0.85 -2.75 2.60
N ALA A 23 -1.47 -1.78 1.92
CA ALA A 23 -0.77 -0.86 1.05
C ALA A 23 -0.40 0.41 1.81
N PHE A 24 0.74 1.00 1.46
CA PHE A 24 1.27 2.23 2.01
C PHE A 24 1.67 3.16 0.86
N ARG A 25 1.59 4.48 1.09
CA ARG A 25 2.02 5.47 0.10
C ARG A 25 3.54 5.62 0.07
N GLY A 26 4.04 6.03 -1.09
CA GLY A 26 5.43 6.37 -1.32
C GLY A 26 6.14 5.35 -2.22
N GLY A 27 7.25 5.80 -2.82
CA GLY A 27 8.06 5.01 -3.75
C GLY A 27 9.10 4.09 -3.12
N ARG A 28 9.26 4.09 -1.78
CA ARG A 28 10.20 3.21 -1.06
C ARG A 28 9.46 2.23 -0.19
N ARG A 29 10.02 1.02 -0.09
CA ARG A 29 9.58 -0.01 0.87
C ARG A 29 9.82 0.47 2.31
N TRP A 30 9.30 -0.30 3.27
CA TRP A 30 9.52 -0.09 4.69
C TRP A 30 11.01 0.08 5.01
N ASP A 31 11.31 1.09 5.82
CA ASP A 31 12.65 1.61 6.12
C ASP A 31 13.02 1.46 7.61
N GLY A 32 12.27 0.65 8.35
CA GLY A 32 12.48 0.44 9.80
C GLY A 32 11.64 1.35 10.70
N ARG A 33 10.81 2.24 10.14
CA ARG A 33 9.87 3.06 10.93
C ARG A 33 8.94 2.19 11.80
N ALA A 34 8.57 2.69 12.98
CA ALA A 34 7.79 1.93 13.97
C ALA A 34 6.29 1.85 13.66
N SER A 35 5.73 2.84 12.97
CA SER A 35 4.32 2.83 12.55
C SER A 35 4.16 3.48 11.18
N ALA A 36 2.99 3.24 10.57
CA ALA A 36 2.57 3.96 9.40
C ALA A 36 1.07 3.89 9.18
N THR A 37 0.55 4.87 8.46
CA THR A 37 -0.82 4.90 7.98
C THR A 37 -0.95 4.11 6.68
N THR A 38 -1.88 3.16 6.66
CA THR A 38 -2.22 2.37 5.47
C THR A 38 -3.08 3.17 4.50
N VAL A 39 -3.19 2.70 3.26
CA VAL A 39 -4.11 3.27 2.26
C VAL A 39 -5.56 3.20 2.72
N CYS A 40 -5.95 2.17 3.49
CA CYS A 40 -7.30 2.09 4.05
C CYS A 40 -7.51 2.96 5.30
N GLY A 41 -6.52 3.77 5.69
CA GLY A 41 -6.62 4.75 6.78
C GLY A 41 -6.33 4.21 8.18
N ALA A 42 -5.88 2.95 8.31
CA ALA A 42 -5.50 2.39 9.60
C ALA A 42 -4.07 2.79 9.96
N GLU A 43 -3.84 3.24 11.20
CA GLU A 43 -2.49 3.37 11.74
C GLU A 43 -2.06 2.01 12.31
N VAL A 44 -0.94 1.47 11.81
CA VAL A 44 -0.47 0.14 12.19
C VAL A 44 0.98 0.16 12.66
N ALA A 45 1.28 -0.68 13.65
CA ALA A 45 2.66 -0.95 14.05
C ALA A 45 3.37 -1.75 12.94
N MET A 46 4.53 -1.25 12.52
CA MET A 46 5.35 -1.87 11.49
C MET A 46 6.47 -2.69 12.14
N ALA A 47 6.78 -3.82 11.52
CA ALA A 47 7.80 -4.74 11.99
C ALA A 47 8.46 -5.44 10.81
N ALA A 48 9.64 -6.00 11.04
CA ALA A 48 10.29 -6.85 10.05
C ALA A 48 9.45 -8.10 9.79
N VAL A 49 9.42 -8.52 8.53
CA VAL A 49 8.63 -9.66 8.07
C VAL A 49 9.51 -10.64 7.31
N SER A 50 9.21 -11.91 7.48
CA SER A 50 9.83 -13.01 6.72
C SER A 50 9.18 -13.14 5.35
N GLU A 51 9.82 -13.87 4.42
CA GLU A 51 9.19 -14.24 3.14
C GLU A 51 7.90 -15.03 3.34
N MET A 52 7.81 -15.86 4.38
CA MET A 52 6.61 -16.64 4.69
C MET A 52 5.42 -15.73 5.00
N ASP A 53 5.63 -14.60 5.65
CA ASP A 53 4.56 -13.63 5.91
C ASP A 53 3.95 -13.08 4.61
N TRP A 54 4.75 -12.96 3.55
CA TRP A 54 4.25 -12.53 2.24
C TRP A 54 3.41 -13.58 1.54
N ILE A 55 3.73 -14.86 1.75
CA ILE A 55 3.00 -15.99 1.17
C ILE A 55 1.65 -16.18 1.88
N TYR A 56 1.65 -16.20 3.22
CA TYR A 56 0.46 -16.59 3.98
C TYR A 56 -0.52 -15.45 4.27
N ARG A 57 -0.06 -14.19 4.27
CA ARG A 57 -0.94 -13.09 4.67
C ARG A 57 -1.73 -12.55 3.48
N PRO A 58 -3.07 -12.64 3.53
CA PRO A 58 -3.89 -12.15 2.44
C PRO A 58 -3.78 -10.63 2.32
N THR A 59 -4.05 -10.14 1.11
CA THR A 59 -4.17 -8.71 0.84
C THR A 59 -5.36 -8.12 1.61
N CYS A 60 -5.17 -6.94 2.21
CA CYS A 60 -6.28 -6.15 2.75
C CYS A 60 -7.21 -5.71 1.60
N GLY A 61 -8.44 -6.22 1.60
CA GLY A 61 -9.43 -5.92 0.56
C GLY A 61 -9.76 -4.43 0.42
N TYR A 62 -9.76 -3.68 1.53
CA TYR A 62 -9.99 -2.24 1.51
C TYR A 62 -8.84 -1.47 0.84
N CYS A 63 -7.59 -1.82 1.15
CA CYS A 63 -6.44 -1.23 0.46
C CYS A 63 -6.47 -1.53 -1.03
N TRP A 64 -6.80 -2.78 -1.40
CA TRP A 64 -6.87 -3.21 -2.79
C TRP A 64 -7.94 -2.43 -3.57
N GLN A 65 -9.17 -2.39 -3.05
CA GLN A 65 -10.28 -1.73 -3.71
C GLN A 65 -10.01 -0.23 -3.90
N ARG A 66 -9.47 0.43 -2.87
CA ARG A 66 -9.15 1.85 -2.94
C ARG A 66 -8.11 2.18 -4.02
N LEU A 67 -7.07 1.36 -4.18
CA LEU A 67 -6.08 1.57 -5.22
C LEU A 67 -6.65 1.36 -6.64
N ILE A 68 -7.57 0.39 -6.81
CA ILE A 68 -8.29 0.21 -8.07
C ILE A 68 -9.13 1.45 -8.41
N ASP A 69 -9.88 1.97 -7.44
CA ASP A 69 -10.76 3.12 -7.67
C ASP A 69 -9.95 4.37 -8.00
N GLU A 70 -8.84 4.61 -7.29
CA GLU A 70 -7.91 5.71 -7.60
C GLU A 70 -7.27 5.56 -8.98
N GLN A 71 -6.89 4.35 -9.40
CA GLN A 71 -6.36 4.12 -10.74
C GLN A 71 -7.42 4.41 -11.81
N ARG A 72 -8.66 3.96 -11.61
CA ARG A 72 -9.78 4.25 -12.51
C ARG A 72 -10.07 5.74 -12.61
N GLU A 73 -10.02 6.45 -11.49
CA GLU A 73 -10.16 7.92 -11.47
C GLU A 73 -9.07 8.61 -12.28
N ARG A 74 -7.80 8.18 -12.12
CA ARG A 74 -6.67 8.69 -12.90
C ARG A 74 -6.81 8.41 -14.39
N ASP A 75 -7.27 7.22 -14.75
CA ASP A 75 -7.45 6.84 -16.15
C ASP A 75 -8.60 7.60 -16.82
N ARG A 76 -9.73 7.79 -16.12
CA ARG A 76 -10.81 8.69 -16.58
C ARG A 76 -10.32 10.13 -16.75
N ALA A 77 -9.59 10.65 -15.77
CA ALA A 77 -9.05 12.01 -15.83
C ALA A 77 -8.05 12.20 -16.99
N ALA A 78 -7.36 11.14 -17.38
CA ALA A 78 -6.42 11.15 -18.50
C ALA A 78 -7.04 10.73 -19.85
N GLY A 79 -8.34 10.46 -19.91
CA GLY A 79 -9.03 10.05 -21.14
C GLY A 79 -8.66 8.65 -21.65
N ARG A 80 -8.14 7.78 -20.77
CA ARG A 80 -7.87 6.36 -21.07
C ARG A 80 -9.05 5.53 -20.53
N GLY A 81 -10.01 5.23 -21.39
CA GLY A 81 -11.20 4.43 -21.06
C GLY A 81 -11.33 3.23 -21.97
#